data_AF-Q6L105-F1
#
_entry.id   AF-Q6L105-F1
#
_cell.length_a   1.000
_cell.length_b   1.000
_cell.length_c   1.000
_cell.angle_alpha   90.00
_cell.angle_beta   90.00
_cell.angle_gamma   90.00
#
_symmetry.space_group_name_H-M   'P 1'
#
loop_
_entity.id
_entity.type
_entity.pdbx_description
1 polymer ?
#
loop_
_entity_poly.entity_id
_entity_poly.type
_entity_poly.pdbx_seq_one_letter_code
_entity_poly.pdbx_strand_id
1 'polypeptide(L)'
;MEWVHQTGAGYVVATDFGSPKPEVTGVSGSWIVQNVNASCSCTYSAQWVGIGGFFNGDSSLIQAGTTSQYDCGASFSAWYEILPAAETPINMTVYPGNIINVHIFLAKSPDLWYIYLNDTSENERFFKEVYYNSSMLSAEWIEERPEINGQLSCLSDFGTAYYGGYYTGLSMSDYATVNGQTAPISSFQYENITMVSNSGIIAEPGNIINNGSFKVYYTVESCCCFF
;
A
#
# COMPACT_ATOMS: atom_id res chain seq x y z
N MET A 1 3.54 17.97 2.63
CA MET A 1 3.99 16.80 3.40
C MET A 1 4.34 15.76 2.36
N GLU A 2 5.60 15.33 2.32
CA GLU A 2 6.26 14.67 1.19
C GLU A 2 6.35 13.15 1.42
N TRP A 3 5.26 12.56 1.96
CA TRP A 3 5.30 11.25 2.63
C TRP A 3 5.72 10.10 1.71
N VAL A 4 5.08 9.93 0.55
CA VAL A 4 5.22 8.67 -0.20
C VAL A 4 6.57 8.55 -0.92
N HIS A 5 7.20 9.68 -1.31
CA HIS A 5 8.45 9.65 -2.09
C HIS A 5 9.69 9.21 -1.30
N GLN A 6 9.63 9.13 0.04
CA GLN A 6 10.75 8.67 0.87
C GLN A 6 10.44 7.39 1.66
N THR A 7 9.16 7.05 1.84
CA THR A 7 8.75 5.89 2.65
C THR A 7 8.27 4.72 1.82
N GLY A 8 7.86 4.93 0.56
CA GLY A 8 7.20 3.92 -0.26
C GLY A 8 7.89 3.60 -1.58
N ALA A 9 7.62 2.40 -2.11
CA ALA A 9 7.89 2.01 -3.49
C ALA A 9 6.64 1.38 -4.11
N GLY A 10 6.30 1.75 -5.35
CA GLY A 10 5.07 1.26 -5.98
C GLY A 10 4.55 2.16 -7.08
N TYR A 11 3.22 2.21 -7.23
CA TYR A 11 2.55 3.00 -8.26
C TYR A 11 1.47 3.90 -7.67
N VAL A 12 1.29 5.05 -8.31
CA VAL A 12 0.21 5.99 -8.03
C VAL A 12 -0.53 6.31 -9.32
N VAL A 13 -1.85 6.42 -9.25
CA VAL A 13 -2.75 6.88 -10.30
C VAL A 13 -3.37 8.20 -9.87
N ALA A 14 -3.43 9.15 -10.79
CA ALA A 14 -4.15 10.41 -10.63
C ALA A 14 -4.80 10.83 -11.95
N THR A 15 -5.69 11.81 -11.90
CA THR A 15 -6.28 12.41 -13.12
C THR A 15 -5.26 13.19 -13.93
N ASP A 16 -4.34 13.87 -13.25
CA ASP A 16 -3.19 14.59 -13.80
C ASP A 16 -2.20 14.88 -12.66
N PHE A 17 -0.89 14.80 -12.90
CA PHE A 17 0.12 14.99 -11.86
C PHE A 17 0.53 16.46 -11.65
N GLY A 18 0.23 17.36 -12.60
CA GLY A 18 0.47 18.80 -12.47
C GLY A 18 -0.73 19.59 -11.94
N SER A 19 -1.94 19.07 -12.16
CA SER A 19 -3.21 19.70 -11.79
C SER A 19 -4.29 18.65 -11.52
N PRO A 20 -4.13 17.83 -10.45
CA PRO A 20 -5.07 16.76 -10.14
C PRO A 20 -6.47 17.29 -9.80
N LYS A 21 -7.47 16.50 -10.14
CA LYS A 21 -8.88 16.71 -9.79
C LYS A 21 -9.38 15.63 -8.81
N PRO A 22 -10.31 15.97 -7.91
CA PRO A 22 -10.87 15.07 -6.90
C PRO A 22 -11.87 14.07 -7.52
N GLU A 23 -11.36 13.18 -8.37
CA GLU A 23 -12.17 12.23 -9.17
C GLU A 23 -11.76 10.77 -8.93
N VAL A 24 -10.82 10.51 -8.02
CA VAL A 24 -10.43 9.16 -7.61
C VAL A 24 -11.35 8.68 -6.49
N THR A 25 -12.24 7.74 -6.84
CA THR A 25 -13.31 7.25 -5.96
C THR A 25 -13.17 5.78 -5.57
N GLY A 26 -12.12 5.11 -6.03
CA GLY A 26 -11.90 3.72 -5.67
C GLY A 26 -10.49 3.24 -6.02
N VAL A 27 -10.03 2.29 -5.23
CA VAL A 27 -8.80 1.53 -5.44
C VAL A 27 -9.05 0.08 -5.04
N SER A 28 -8.50 -0.86 -5.81
CA SER A 28 -8.42 -2.26 -5.43
C SER A 28 -7.02 -2.78 -5.64
N GLY A 29 -6.57 -3.65 -4.75
CA GLY A 29 -5.29 -4.32 -4.86
C GLY A 29 -5.39 -5.75 -4.38
N SER A 30 -4.45 -6.58 -4.83
CA SER A 30 -4.21 -7.87 -4.22
C SER A 30 -2.74 -8.14 -4.21
N TRP A 31 -2.28 -8.89 -3.21
CA TRP A 31 -0.89 -9.25 -3.10
C TRP A 31 -0.73 -10.59 -2.40
N ILE A 32 0.46 -11.14 -2.54
CA ILE A 32 0.93 -12.24 -1.71
C ILE A 32 1.66 -11.59 -0.54
N VAL A 33 1.25 -11.91 0.69
CA VAL A 33 1.96 -11.46 1.91
C VAL A 33 3.40 -11.96 1.81
N GLN A 34 4.36 -11.05 1.72
CA GLN A 34 5.77 -11.44 1.65
C GLN A 34 6.25 -12.11 2.93
N ASN A 35 7.29 -12.93 2.80
CA ASN A 35 8.11 -13.29 3.94
C ASN A 35 9.18 -12.22 4.16
N VAL A 36 9.69 -12.12 5.39
CA VAL A 36 10.80 -11.24 5.74
C VAL A 36 11.98 -12.03 6.30
N ASN A 37 13.20 -11.61 5.97
CA ASN A 37 14.41 -12.23 6.49
C ASN A 37 14.67 -11.85 7.94
N ALA A 38 15.35 -12.75 8.66
CA ALA A 38 15.76 -12.51 10.04
C ALA A 38 16.74 -11.32 10.13
N SER A 39 16.59 -10.52 11.18
CA SER A 39 17.41 -9.34 11.44
C SER A 39 17.88 -9.29 12.89
N CYS A 40 19.02 -8.64 13.14
CA CYS A 40 19.50 -8.35 14.49
C CYS A 40 18.84 -7.10 15.12
N SER A 41 18.04 -6.36 14.34
CA SER A 41 17.28 -5.19 14.78
C SER A 41 15.80 -5.36 14.40
N CYS A 42 14.91 -4.58 15.03
CA CYS A 42 13.52 -4.50 14.62
C CYS A 42 13.43 -3.91 13.20
N THR A 43 12.80 -4.62 12.28
CA THR A 43 12.57 -4.15 10.90
C THR A 43 11.11 -4.31 10.53
N TYR A 44 10.63 -3.45 9.63
CA TYR A 44 9.22 -3.37 9.25
C TYR A 44 9.10 -3.14 7.74
N SER A 45 8.08 -3.72 7.15
CA SER A 45 7.60 -3.37 5.82
C SER A 45 6.08 -3.56 5.74
N ALA A 46 5.42 -2.86 4.82
CA ALA A 46 3.96 -2.92 4.71
C ALA A 46 3.50 -2.88 3.24
N GLN A 47 2.59 -3.79 2.90
CA GLN A 47 1.90 -3.81 1.60
C GLN A 47 0.50 -3.20 1.77
N TRP A 48 0.16 -2.16 1.01
CA TRP A 48 -1.15 -1.53 1.11
C TRP A 48 -1.65 -0.90 -0.20
N VAL A 49 -2.95 -0.60 -0.20
CA VAL A 49 -3.57 0.31 -1.17
C VAL A 49 -4.29 1.45 -0.47
N GLY A 50 -4.35 2.61 -1.12
CA GLY A 50 -4.91 3.82 -0.50
C GLY A 50 -5.46 4.85 -1.48
N ILE A 51 -6.18 5.84 -0.93
CA ILE A 51 -6.77 6.97 -1.65
C ILE A 51 -6.44 8.29 -0.95
N GLY A 52 -5.93 9.25 -1.74
CA GLY A 52 -5.40 10.53 -1.25
C GLY A 52 -3.97 10.40 -0.71
N GLY A 53 -3.35 11.51 -0.32
CA GLY A 53 -2.09 11.53 0.46
C GLY A 53 -0.82 11.72 -0.38
N PHE A 54 -0.90 11.47 -1.69
CA PHE A 54 0.24 11.60 -2.60
C PHE A 54 0.71 13.05 -2.81
N PHE A 55 -0.22 13.97 -3.06
CA PHE A 55 0.13 15.32 -3.52
C PHE A 55 0.61 16.22 -2.38
N ASN A 56 1.53 17.13 -2.68
CA ASN A 56 2.02 18.06 -1.66
C ASN A 56 0.89 18.94 -1.10
N GLY A 57 0.69 18.85 0.22
CA GLY A 57 -0.36 19.58 0.94
C GLY A 57 -1.65 18.78 1.10
N ASP A 58 -1.73 17.61 0.50
CA ASP A 58 -2.74 16.61 0.84
C ASP A 58 -2.37 15.95 2.16
N SER A 59 -3.29 16.03 3.12
CA SER A 59 -3.16 15.40 4.43
C SER A 59 -4.23 14.34 4.65
N SER A 60 -4.89 13.92 3.58
CA SER A 60 -5.97 12.94 3.63
C SER A 60 -5.53 11.62 3.03
N LEU A 61 -5.67 10.52 3.77
CA LEU A 61 -5.32 9.20 3.30
C LEU A 61 -6.22 8.17 3.97
N ILE A 62 -6.91 7.37 3.16
CA ILE A 62 -7.58 6.15 3.59
C ILE A 62 -6.76 5.00 3.02
N GLN A 63 -6.33 4.07 3.86
CA GLN A 63 -5.51 2.95 3.42
C GLN A 63 -5.79 1.68 4.23
N ALA A 64 -5.50 0.54 3.62
CA ALA A 64 -5.57 -0.76 4.28
C ALA A 64 -4.56 -1.72 3.67
N GLY A 65 -3.99 -2.57 4.52
CA GLY A 65 -2.81 -3.33 4.16
C GLY A 65 -2.47 -4.43 5.14
N THR A 66 -1.28 -4.98 4.91
CA THR A 66 -0.62 -5.92 5.81
C THR A 66 0.79 -5.47 6.13
N THR A 67 1.20 -5.65 7.39
CA THR A 67 2.57 -5.45 7.85
C THR A 67 3.29 -6.78 7.89
N SER A 68 4.54 -6.81 7.43
CA SER A 68 5.49 -7.90 7.60
C SER A 68 6.71 -7.35 8.32
N GLN A 69 7.05 -7.91 9.48
CA GLN A 69 8.11 -7.36 10.32
C GLN A 69 8.94 -8.48 10.95
N TYR A 70 10.16 -8.12 11.36
CA TYR A 70 11.01 -8.97 12.18
C TYR A 70 11.38 -8.24 13.47
N ASP A 71 10.79 -8.69 14.59
CA ASP A 71 11.13 -8.23 15.94
C ASP A 71 11.16 -9.44 16.87
N CYS A 72 12.37 -9.91 17.18
CA CYS A 72 12.62 -11.14 17.92
C CYS A 72 11.94 -12.40 17.30
N GLY A 73 11.56 -12.31 16.04
CA GLY A 73 10.78 -13.29 15.28
C GLY A 73 10.00 -12.60 14.16
N ALA A 74 9.64 -13.35 13.11
CA ALA A 74 8.79 -12.83 12.06
C ALA A 74 7.33 -12.75 12.53
N SER A 75 6.65 -11.65 12.25
CA SER A 75 5.22 -11.49 12.53
C SER A 75 4.52 -10.73 11.41
N PHE A 76 3.24 -11.04 11.23
CA PHE A 76 2.42 -10.54 10.13
C PHE A 76 1.07 -10.11 10.69
N SER A 77 0.54 -8.99 10.22
CA SER A 77 -0.74 -8.46 10.68
C SER A 77 -1.44 -7.71 9.55
N ALA A 78 -2.76 -7.57 9.67
CA ALA A 78 -3.54 -6.70 8.80
C ALA A 78 -4.02 -5.47 9.56
N TRP A 79 -4.23 -4.38 8.84
CA TRP A 79 -4.63 -3.10 9.41
C TRP A 79 -5.40 -2.24 8.41
N TYR A 80 -6.08 -1.22 8.93
CA TYR A 80 -6.57 -0.08 8.16
C TYR A 80 -6.19 1.22 8.87
N GLU A 81 -5.99 2.28 8.12
CA GLU A 81 -5.65 3.59 8.66
C GLU A 81 -6.41 4.71 7.93
N ILE A 82 -6.77 5.74 8.70
CA ILE A 82 -7.43 6.94 8.21
C ILE A 82 -6.74 8.13 8.85
N LEU A 83 -5.90 8.81 8.08
CA LEU A 83 -5.12 9.92 8.61
C LEU A 83 -6.02 11.06 9.11
N PRO A 84 -5.65 11.74 10.22
CA PRO A 84 -4.36 11.66 10.92
C PRO A 84 -4.32 10.64 12.08
N ALA A 85 -5.32 9.76 12.20
CA ALA A 85 -5.27 8.72 13.22
C ALA A 85 -4.25 7.65 12.81
N ALA A 86 -3.56 7.07 13.79
CA ALA A 86 -2.68 5.92 13.58
C ALA A 86 -3.47 4.70 13.10
N GLU A 87 -2.76 3.76 12.47
CA GLU A 87 -3.31 2.48 12.03
C GLU A 87 -4.10 1.74 13.13
N THR A 88 -5.16 1.05 12.70
CA THR A 88 -5.99 0.20 13.54
C THR A 88 -5.80 -1.26 13.13
N PRO A 89 -5.33 -2.14 14.04
CA PRO A 89 -5.20 -3.57 13.74
C PRO A 89 -6.54 -4.21 13.39
N ILE A 90 -6.52 -5.08 12.39
CA ILE A 90 -7.63 -5.95 12.02
C ILE A 90 -7.38 -7.31 12.69
N ASN A 91 -8.36 -7.79 13.47
CA ASN A 91 -8.28 -9.12 14.07
C ASN A 91 -8.55 -10.19 13.01
N MET A 92 -7.48 -10.62 12.35
CA MET A 92 -7.46 -11.74 11.42
C MET A 92 -6.08 -12.40 11.44
N THR A 93 -6.03 -13.65 11.00
CA THR A 93 -4.80 -14.41 10.87
C THR A 93 -4.10 -14.04 9.57
N VAL A 94 -2.81 -13.74 9.64
CA VAL A 94 -1.99 -13.42 8.46
C VAL A 94 -0.71 -14.23 8.52
N TYR A 95 -0.39 -14.91 7.43
CA TYR A 95 0.82 -15.69 7.24
C TYR A 95 1.53 -15.28 5.95
N PRO A 96 2.87 -15.47 5.87
CA PRO A 96 3.58 -15.29 4.61
C PRO A 96 3.04 -16.28 3.57
N GLY A 97 2.79 -15.79 2.36
CA GLY A 97 2.18 -16.56 1.28
C GLY A 97 0.65 -16.48 1.21
N ASN A 98 -0.03 -15.89 2.20
CA ASN A 98 -1.46 -15.63 2.08
C ASN A 98 -1.76 -14.64 0.95
N ILE A 99 -2.92 -14.81 0.32
CA ILE A 99 -3.39 -13.94 -0.77
C ILE A 99 -4.43 -12.98 -0.20
N ILE A 100 -4.01 -11.71 -0.08
CA ILE A 100 -4.84 -10.61 0.40
C ILE A 100 -5.43 -9.86 -0.77
N ASN A 101 -6.67 -9.42 -0.61
CA ASN A 101 -7.35 -8.54 -1.55
C ASN A 101 -8.07 -7.41 -0.80
N VAL A 102 -7.76 -6.18 -1.19
CA VAL A 102 -8.31 -4.96 -0.60
C VAL A 102 -9.10 -4.18 -1.64
N HIS A 103 -10.23 -3.62 -1.22
CA HIS A 103 -11.03 -2.67 -1.97
C HIS A 103 -11.40 -1.50 -1.07
N ILE A 104 -11.04 -0.29 -1.49
CA ILE A 104 -11.46 0.96 -0.84
C ILE A 104 -12.24 1.77 -1.87
N PHE A 105 -13.46 2.18 -1.57
CA PHE A 105 -14.25 2.98 -2.51
C PHE A 105 -15.27 3.90 -1.84
N LEU A 106 -15.59 5.00 -2.52
CA LEU A 106 -16.59 5.97 -2.12
C LEU A 106 -17.98 5.38 -2.36
N ALA A 107 -18.59 4.84 -1.30
CA ALA A 107 -19.90 4.24 -1.34
C ALA A 107 -21.00 5.28 -1.56
N LYS A 108 -20.84 6.48 -0.99
CA LYS A 108 -21.76 7.60 -1.21
C LYS A 108 -21.02 8.93 -1.12
N SER A 109 -21.15 9.74 -2.17
CA SER A 109 -20.57 11.08 -2.21
C SER A 109 -21.19 11.99 -1.13
N PRO A 110 -20.39 12.88 -0.50
CA PRO A 110 -18.97 13.12 -0.76
C PRO A 110 -17.98 12.32 0.10
N ASP A 111 -18.44 11.66 1.17
CA ASP A 111 -17.55 11.29 2.28
C ASP A 111 -17.78 9.90 2.88
N LEU A 112 -18.72 9.11 2.37
CA LEU A 112 -18.93 7.75 2.87
C LEU A 112 -18.06 6.75 2.11
N TRP A 113 -17.08 6.17 2.80
CA TRP A 113 -16.14 5.21 2.25
C TRP A 113 -16.31 3.83 2.85
N TYR A 114 -16.13 2.80 2.02
CA TYR A 114 -16.05 1.41 2.42
C TYR A 114 -14.64 0.90 2.25
N ILE A 115 -14.15 0.18 3.27
CA ILE A 115 -12.89 -0.56 3.27
C ILE A 115 -13.24 -2.03 3.41
N TYR A 116 -12.85 -2.83 2.42
CA TYR A 116 -12.91 -4.28 2.45
C TYR A 116 -11.50 -4.84 2.39
N LEU A 117 -11.21 -5.81 3.24
CA LEU A 117 -9.99 -6.61 3.16
C LEU A 117 -10.39 -8.08 3.31
N ASN A 118 -9.93 -8.91 2.38
CA ASN A 118 -10.25 -10.33 2.31
C ASN A 118 -8.97 -11.13 2.19
N ASP A 119 -8.71 -12.00 3.16
CA ASP A 119 -7.71 -13.05 3.03
C ASP A 119 -8.37 -14.27 2.39
N THR A 120 -8.01 -14.51 1.13
CA THR A 120 -8.57 -15.63 0.36
C THR A 120 -7.96 -16.98 0.70
N SER A 121 -6.80 -16.99 1.37
CA SER A 121 -6.12 -18.21 1.82
C SER A 121 -6.71 -18.72 3.13
N GLU A 122 -7.00 -17.82 4.06
CA GLU A 122 -7.58 -18.16 5.37
C GLU A 122 -9.11 -18.06 5.40
N ASN A 123 -9.73 -17.53 4.33
CA ASN A 123 -11.17 -17.27 4.21
C ASN A 123 -11.70 -16.35 5.33
N GLU A 124 -10.89 -15.35 5.70
CA GLU A 124 -11.23 -14.31 6.66
C GLU A 124 -11.51 -12.98 5.95
N ARG A 125 -12.48 -12.23 6.46
CA ARG A 125 -12.94 -10.97 5.85
C ARG A 125 -13.13 -9.89 6.88
N PHE A 126 -12.77 -8.68 6.47
CA PHE A 126 -12.99 -7.45 7.20
C PHE A 126 -13.79 -6.46 6.35
N PHE A 127 -14.67 -5.73 7.01
CA PHE A 127 -15.42 -4.62 6.43
C PHE A 127 -15.48 -3.47 7.41
N LYS A 128 -15.29 -2.25 6.90
CA LYS A 128 -15.45 -1.01 7.65
C LYS A 128 -16.16 0.05 6.81
N GLU A 129 -17.18 0.65 7.41
CA GLU A 129 -17.79 1.90 6.95
C GLU A 129 -17.17 3.09 7.71
N VAL A 130 -16.76 4.13 6.98
CA VAL A 130 -16.20 5.36 7.55
C VAL A 130 -16.72 6.60 6.83
N TYR A 131 -16.89 7.69 7.59
CA TYR A 131 -17.15 9.03 7.07
C TYR A 131 -15.84 9.81 7.09
N TYR A 132 -15.34 10.20 5.92
CA TYR A 132 -14.04 10.84 5.77
C TYR A 132 -13.98 11.77 4.56
N ASN A 133 -13.46 12.98 4.79
CA ASN A 133 -13.25 13.97 3.75
C ASN A 133 -11.87 13.73 3.09
N SER A 134 -11.84 12.84 2.10
CA SER A 134 -10.66 12.60 1.27
C SER A 134 -10.51 13.68 0.20
N SER A 135 -9.27 13.98 -0.16
CA SER A 135 -8.92 14.79 -1.31
C SER A 135 -9.35 14.15 -2.63
N MET A 136 -9.46 12.81 -2.67
CA MET A 136 -9.79 12.03 -3.88
C MET A 136 -8.84 12.28 -5.06
N LEU A 137 -7.59 12.67 -4.77
CA LEU A 137 -6.63 13.07 -5.81
C LEU A 137 -5.78 11.91 -6.34
N SER A 138 -5.53 10.89 -5.53
CA SER A 138 -4.67 9.74 -5.88
C SER A 138 -5.30 8.39 -5.49
N ALA A 139 -4.92 7.34 -6.21
CA ALA A 139 -5.02 5.94 -5.80
C ALA A 139 -3.63 5.30 -5.84
N GLU A 140 -3.27 4.50 -4.85
CA GLU A 140 -1.89 4.09 -4.61
C GLU A 140 -1.77 2.59 -4.27
N TRP A 141 -0.67 1.97 -4.69
CA TRP A 141 -0.29 0.58 -4.39
C TRP A 141 1.18 0.56 -3.98
N ILE A 142 1.43 0.41 -2.68
CA ILE A 142 2.73 0.75 -2.10
C ILE A 142 3.24 -0.39 -1.22
N GLU A 143 4.53 -0.67 -1.37
CA GLU A 143 5.37 -1.31 -0.36
C GLU A 143 6.05 -0.19 0.44
N GLU A 144 5.79 -0.11 1.73
CA GLU A 144 6.23 0.99 2.59
C GLU A 144 7.20 0.53 3.68
N ARG A 145 8.14 1.41 4.01
CA ARG A 145 8.89 1.43 5.27
C ARG A 145 8.15 2.36 6.24
N PRO A 146 7.34 1.83 7.18
CA PRO A 146 6.46 2.66 7.99
C PRO A 146 7.24 3.49 9.02
N GLU A 147 6.59 4.52 9.55
CA GLU A 147 7.06 5.19 10.77
C GLU A 147 6.65 4.41 12.01
N ILE A 148 7.59 4.27 12.95
CA ILE A 148 7.35 3.69 14.26
C ILE A 148 7.68 4.75 15.30
N ASN A 149 6.68 5.14 16.10
CA ASN A 149 6.80 6.21 17.10
C ASN A 149 7.30 7.56 16.52
N GLY A 150 6.87 7.90 15.31
CA GLY A 150 7.20 9.16 14.64
C GLY A 150 8.64 9.23 14.12
N GLN A 151 9.28 8.08 13.90
CA GLN A 151 10.58 7.94 13.25
C GLN A 151 10.47 6.89 12.15
N LEU A 152 11.12 7.12 11.01
CA LEU A 152 11.23 6.11 9.98
C LEU A 152 11.89 4.86 10.54
N SER A 153 11.23 3.73 10.34
CA SER A 153 11.74 2.44 10.74
C SER A 153 12.84 1.95 9.79
N CYS A 154 13.29 0.73 10.03
CA CYS A 154 14.25 0.04 9.20
C CYS A 154 13.52 -0.94 8.32
N LEU A 155 13.84 -0.95 7.03
CA LEU A 155 13.11 -1.76 6.08
C LEU A 155 13.38 -3.25 6.33
N SER A 156 12.34 -4.06 6.44
CA SER A 156 12.53 -5.50 6.40
C SER A 156 13.04 -5.92 5.02
N ASP A 157 14.01 -6.83 4.99
CA ASP A 157 14.39 -7.51 3.76
C ASP A 157 13.27 -8.48 3.38
N PHE A 158 12.35 -7.98 2.55
CA PHE A 158 11.21 -8.72 2.00
C PHE A 158 11.58 -9.47 0.70
N GLY A 159 12.79 -9.28 0.18
CA GLY A 159 13.25 -9.79 -1.13
C GLY A 159 12.45 -9.24 -2.31
N THR A 160 11.23 -9.71 -2.51
CA THR A 160 10.33 -9.26 -3.58
C THR A 160 8.88 -9.32 -3.14
N ALA A 161 8.19 -8.17 -3.20
CA ALA A 161 6.75 -8.06 -2.98
C ALA A 161 6.01 -8.24 -4.32
N TYR A 162 4.88 -8.95 -4.30
CA TYR A 162 4.11 -9.30 -5.49
C TYR A 162 2.70 -8.71 -5.44
N TYR A 163 2.37 -7.85 -6.41
CA TYR A 163 1.07 -7.20 -6.53
C TYR A 163 0.33 -7.65 -7.80
N GLY A 164 -0.95 -7.96 -7.63
CA GLY A 164 -1.88 -8.04 -8.72
C GLY A 164 -2.31 -9.43 -9.16
N GLY A 165 -3.38 -9.41 -9.96
CA GLY A 165 -4.08 -10.60 -10.43
C GLY A 165 -3.22 -11.60 -11.21
N TYR A 166 -2.11 -11.16 -11.83
CA TYR A 166 -1.17 -12.10 -12.46
C TYR A 166 -0.50 -13.03 -11.44
N TYR A 167 -0.17 -12.52 -10.24
CA TYR A 167 0.49 -13.31 -9.18
C TYR A 167 -0.53 -13.96 -8.24
N THR A 168 -1.63 -13.29 -7.95
CA THR A 168 -2.65 -13.77 -6.99
C THR A 168 -3.74 -14.62 -7.63
N GLY A 169 -3.92 -14.54 -8.95
CA GLY A 169 -5.03 -15.17 -9.66
C GLY A 169 -6.40 -14.46 -9.48
N LEU A 170 -6.44 -13.33 -8.77
CA LEU A 170 -7.67 -12.58 -8.54
C LEU A 170 -7.97 -11.61 -9.69
N SER A 171 -9.23 -11.57 -10.12
CA SER A 171 -9.70 -10.61 -11.13
C SER A 171 -9.94 -9.23 -10.51
N MET A 172 -9.92 -8.18 -11.35
CA MET A 172 -10.16 -6.80 -10.92
C MET A 172 -9.25 -6.33 -9.77
N SER A 173 -8.01 -6.84 -9.74
CA SER A 173 -6.95 -6.40 -8.84
C SER A 173 -6.07 -5.36 -9.51
N ASP A 174 -5.64 -4.38 -8.74
CA ASP A 174 -4.82 -3.25 -9.16
C ASP A 174 -5.57 -2.33 -10.11
N TYR A 175 -6.80 -1.98 -9.69
CA TYR A 175 -7.70 -1.09 -10.42
C TYR A 175 -7.95 0.19 -9.62
N ALA A 176 -8.07 1.30 -10.32
CA ALA A 176 -8.61 2.54 -9.78
C ALA A 176 -9.99 2.82 -10.38
N THR A 177 -10.80 3.59 -9.65
CA THR A 177 -11.97 4.26 -10.20
C THR A 177 -11.66 5.74 -10.32
N VAL A 178 -11.49 6.22 -11.55
CA VAL A 178 -11.17 7.62 -11.86
C VAL A 178 -12.21 8.16 -12.82
N ASN A 179 -12.83 9.30 -12.49
CA ASN A 179 -13.89 9.92 -13.29
C ASN A 179 -15.05 8.95 -13.61
N GLY A 180 -15.42 8.11 -12.63
CA GLY A 180 -16.47 7.09 -12.76
C GLY A 180 -16.11 5.86 -13.60
N GLN A 181 -14.89 5.77 -14.15
CA GLN A 181 -14.40 4.61 -14.86
C GLN A 181 -13.53 3.75 -13.94
N THR A 182 -13.88 2.47 -13.78
CA THR A 182 -13.04 1.48 -13.08
C THR A 182 -12.19 0.72 -14.09
N ALA A 183 -10.87 0.83 -13.99
CA ALA A 183 -9.93 0.22 -14.93
C ALA A 183 -8.58 -0.10 -14.24
N PRO A 184 -7.74 -0.98 -14.82
CA PRO A 184 -6.44 -1.31 -14.21
C PRO A 184 -5.46 -0.12 -14.33
N ILE A 185 -4.39 -0.11 -13.52
CA ILE A 185 -3.39 0.99 -13.44
C ILE A 185 -3.00 1.51 -14.84
N SER A 186 -2.67 0.62 -15.77
CA SER A 186 -2.17 1.00 -17.10
C SER A 186 -3.18 1.71 -18.00
N SER A 187 -4.44 1.83 -17.57
CA SER A 187 -5.50 2.55 -18.31
C SER A 187 -5.57 4.03 -17.95
N PHE A 188 -4.82 4.46 -16.94
CA PHE A 188 -4.79 5.85 -16.46
C PHE A 188 -3.40 6.46 -16.59
N GLN A 189 -3.28 7.74 -16.28
CA GLN A 189 -1.98 8.34 -16.01
C GLN A 189 -1.48 7.81 -14.66
N TYR A 190 -0.26 7.29 -14.66
CA TYR A 190 0.38 6.76 -13.46
C TYR A 190 1.83 7.22 -13.38
N GLU A 191 2.36 7.27 -12.17
CA GLU A 191 3.78 7.41 -11.88
C GLU A 191 4.25 6.24 -11.03
N ASN A 192 5.54 5.94 -11.11
CA ASN A 192 6.18 5.02 -10.17
C ASN A 192 6.79 5.81 -9.01
N ILE A 193 6.87 5.17 -7.86
CA ILE A 193 7.50 5.70 -6.67
C ILE A 193 8.64 4.75 -6.31
N THR A 194 9.82 5.30 -6.06
CA THR A 194 11.00 4.54 -5.65
C THR A 194 11.33 4.93 -4.21
N MET A 195 11.54 3.93 -3.35
CA MET A 195 11.87 4.15 -1.95
C MET A 195 13.37 4.42 -1.83
N VAL A 196 13.71 5.54 -1.19
CA VAL A 196 15.09 6.00 -1.05
C VAL A 196 15.45 6.22 0.43
N SER A 197 16.73 6.06 0.71
CA SER A 197 17.36 6.42 1.99
C SER A 197 18.60 7.28 1.72
N ASN A 198 19.28 7.69 2.79
CA ASN A 198 20.56 8.39 2.70
C ASN A 198 21.64 7.55 1.98
N SER A 199 21.50 6.22 1.91
CA SER A 199 22.44 5.34 1.19
C SER A 199 22.05 5.08 -0.28
N GLY A 200 20.91 5.61 -0.75
CA GLY A 200 20.41 5.41 -2.10
C GLY A 200 19.05 4.70 -2.14
N ILE A 201 18.71 4.13 -3.28
CA ILE A 201 17.48 3.34 -3.46
C ILE A 201 17.53 2.13 -2.53
N ILE A 202 16.44 1.90 -1.79
CA ILE A 202 16.26 0.74 -0.89
C ILE A 202 15.09 -0.15 -1.33
N ALA A 203 14.16 0.35 -2.14
CA ALA A 203 13.22 -0.48 -2.88
C ALA A 203 12.74 0.21 -4.17
N GLU A 204 12.45 -0.56 -5.21
CA GLU A 204 11.96 -0.04 -6.49
C GLU A 204 10.90 -0.94 -7.14
N PRO A 205 9.87 -0.36 -7.78
CA PRO A 205 8.87 -1.12 -8.51
C PRO A 205 9.41 -1.58 -9.88
N GLY A 206 9.12 -2.83 -10.24
CA GLY A 206 9.28 -3.32 -11.60
C GLY A 206 8.16 -2.83 -12.52
N ASN A 207 8.32 -3.07 -13.83
CA ASN A 207 7.32 -2.72 -14.84
C ASN A 207 5.96 -3.36 -14.54
N ILE A 208 4.89 -2.63 -14.86
CA ILE A 208 3.53 -3.17 -14.90
C ILE A 208 3.42 -4.23 -15.99
N ILE A 209 2.81 -5.35 -15.65
CA ILE A 209 2.43 -6.45 -16.54
C ILE A 209 0.93 -6.72 -16.43
N ASN A 210 0.36 -7.33 -17.47
CA ASN A 210 -1.07 -7.71 -17.49
C ASN A 210 -2.01 -6.56 -17.08
N ASN A 211 -1.69 -5.34 -17.54
CA ASN A 211 -2.39 -4.08 -17.32
C ASN A 211 -2.39 -3.51 -15.89
N GLY A 212 -1.93 -4.25 -14.87
CA GLY A 212 -1.94 -3.73 -13.48
C GLY A 212 -0.96 -4.39 -12.52
N SER A 213 -0.61 -5.66 -12.72
CA SER A 213 0.26 -6.40 -11.80
C SER A 213 1.71 -5.95 -11.88
N PHE A 214 2.42 -5.96 -10.76
CA PHE A 214 3.83 -5.55 -10.69
C PHE A 214 4.52 -6.21 -9.50
N LYS A 215 5.83 -5.99 -9.39
CA LYS A 215 6.62 -6.39 -8.21
C LYS A 215 7.30 -5.17 -7.63
N VAL A 216 7.61 -5.21 -6.34
CA VAL A 216 8.58 -4.31 -5.73
C VAL A 216 9.79 -5.12 -5.30
N TYR A 217 10.99 -4.64 -5.62
CA TYR A 217 12.24 -5.30 -5.29
C TYR A 217 12.89 -4.60 -4.10
N TYR A 218 13.21 -5.39 -3.07
CA TYR A 218 14.10 -4.93 -2.01
C TYR A 218 15.51 -4.78 -2.58
N THR A 219 16.19 -3.72 -2.17
CA THR A 219 17.63 -3.53 -2.42
C THR A 219 18.31 -3.31 -1.08
N VAL A 220 19.58 -3.74 -0.98
CA VAL A 220 20.30 -3.79 0.30
C VAL A 220 20.27 -2.43 0.99
N GLU A 221 19.55 -2.35 2.09
CA GLU A 221 19.66 -1.24 3.03
C GLU A 221 20.91 -1.50 3.90
N SER A 222 21.82 -0.53 3.95
CA SER A 222 22.95 -0.63 4.90
C SER A 222 22.34 -0.71 6.29
N CYS A 223 22.61 -1.81 7.03
CA CYS A 223 21.97 -2.11 8.31
C CYS A 223 21.67 -0.85 9.11
N CYS A 224 20.40 -0.66 9.45
CA CYS A 224 20.02 0.23 10.54
C CYS A 224 20.56 -0.30 11.87
N CYS A 225 21.85 -0.12 12.12
CA CYS A 225 22.35 -0.22 13.48
C CYS A 225 22.07 1.12 14.15
N PHE A 226 20.94 1.23 14.83
CA PHE A 226 20.80 2.25 15.87
C PHE A 226 21.75 1.85 17.01
N PHE A 227 22.82 2.62 17.19
CA PHE A 227 23.64 2.61 18.41
C PHE A 227 22.99 3.49 19.47
#